data_AF-F3GN52-F1
#
_entry.id   AF-F3GN52-F1
#
_cell.length_a   1.000
_cell.length_b   1.000
_cell.length_c   1.000
_cell.angle_alpha   90.00
_cell.angle_beta   90.00
_cell.angle_gamma   90.00
#
_symmetry.space_group_name_H-M   'P 1'
#
loop_
_entity.id
_entity.type
_entity.pdbx_description
1 polymer ?
#
loop_
_entity_poly.entity_id
_entity_poly.type
_entity_poly.pdbx_seq_one_letter_code
_entity_poly.pdbx_strand_id
1 'polypeptide(L)'
;EVRVLHWQAGQPEGLENDQVRYSFADHLGSGALELDKNAHIISQESYYPFGGTSWWAGRSTVEASYKTIRYSGKERDATGLYYYGLRYYAPWLQR
;
A
#
# COMPACT_ATOMS: atom_id res chain seq x y z
N GLU A 1 10.22 3.29 0.24
CA GLU A 1 10.46 1.86 0.58
C GLU A 1 10.47 1.05 -0.72
N VAL A 2 11.13 -0.11 -0.75
CA VAL A 2 11.09 -1.02 -1.92
C VAL A 2 10.61 -2.39 -1.44
N ARG A 3 9.69 -2.99 -2.18
CA ARG A 3 9.14 -4.32 -1.91
C ARG A 3 9.27 -5.21 -3.14
N VAL A 4 9.42 -6.51 -2.94
CA VAL A 4 9.42 -7.51 -4.01
C VAL A 4 8.34 -8.53 -3.69
N LEU A 5 7.45 -8.77 -4.66
CA LEU A 5 6.46 -9.84 -4.59
C LEU A 5 7.04 -11.07 -5.28
N HIS A 6 7.37 -12.09 -4.49
CA HIS A 6 7.87 -13.37 -4.96
C HIS A 6 6.86 -14.48 -4.63
N TRP A 7 6.42 -15.20 -5.65
CA TRP A 7 5.54 -16.37 -5.53
C TRP A 7 6.36 -17.65 -5.74
N GLN A 8 6.34 -18.53 -4.74
CA GLN A 8 6.84 -19.90 -4.88
C GLN A 8 5.82 -20.81 -5.59
N ALA A 9 4.54 -20.50 -5.42
CA ALA A 9 3.41 -21.16 -6.07
C ALA A 9 2.20 -20.21 -6.13
N GLY A 10 1.24 -20.48 -7.02
CA GLY A 10 -0.02 -19.73 -7.08
C GLY A 10 0.12 -18.27 -7.52
N GLN A 11 1.10 -17.98 -8.38
CA GLN A 11 1.26 -16.66 -9.00
C GLN A 11 -0.03 -16.27 -9.75
N PRO A 12 -0.63 -15.10 -9.46
CA PRO A 12 -1.81 -14.65 -10.18
C PRO A 12 -1.50 -14.35 -11.65
N GLU A 13 -2.48 -14.59 -12.52
CA GLU A 13 -2.38 -14.22 -13.93
C GLU A 13 -2.25 -12.69 -14.09
N GLY A 14 -1.41 -12.26 -15.03
CA GLY A 14 -1.17 -10.84 -15.31
C GLY A 14 -0.18 -10.14 -14.38
N LEU A 15 0.36 -10.83 -13.38
CA LEU A 15 1.46 -10.35 -12.54
C LEU A 15 2.75 -11.06 -12.92
N GLU A 16 3.87 -10.33 -12.98
CA GLU A 16 5.20 -10.95 -13.07
C GLU A 16 5.63 -11.49 -11.71
N ASN A 17 6.34 -12.62 -11.68
CA ASN A 17 7.04 -13.04 -10.48
C ASN A 17 8.21 -12.08 -10.20
N ASP A 18 8.64 -12.01 -8.94
CA ASP A 18 9.69 -11.08 -8.50
C ASP A 18 9.38 -9.61 -8.84
N GLN A 19 8.10 -9.24 -8.83
CA GLN A 19 7.68 -7.88 -9.15
C GLN A 19 8.21 -6.91 -8.10
N VAL A 20 9.10 -6.00 -8.52
CA VAL A 20 9.62 -4.92 -7.69
C VAL A 20 8.63 -3.76 -7.65
N ARG A 21 8.33 -3.26 -6.46
CA ARG A 21 7.44 -2.14 -6.19
C ARG A 21 8.17 -1.06 -5.40
N TYR A 22 8.26 0.12 -5.98
CA TYR A 22 8.88 1.30 -5.37
C TYR A 22 7.79 2.18 -4.77
N SER A 23 7.79 2.30 -3.45
CA SER A 23 6.81 3.12 -2.73
C SER A 23 7.42 4.48 -2.36
N PHE A 24 6.77 5.55 -2.82
CA PHE A 24 7.09 6.93 -2.49
C PHE A 24 6.13 7.44 -1.43
N ALA A 25 6.70 7.99 -0.37
CA ALA A 25 5.94 8.50 0.75
C ALA A 25 5.78 10.01 0.69
N ASP A 26 4.71 10.52 1.30
CA ASP A 26 4.57 11.94 1.61
C ASP A 26 5.45 12.34 2.81
N HIS A 27 5.34 13.61 3.22
CA HIS A 27 6.10 14.18 4.33
C HIS A 27 5.84 13.50 5.70
N LEU A 28 4.75 12.76 5.87
CA LEU A 28 4.43 12.01 7.10
C LEU A 28 4.82 10.52 6.98
N GLY A 29 5.40 10.11 5.86
CA GLY A 29 5.75 8.71 5.61
C GLY A 29 4.58 7.88 5.04
N SER A 30 3.47 8.50 4.65
CA SER A 30 2.32 7.77 4.06
C SER A 30 2.57 7.41 2.61
N GLY A 31 2.36 6.16 2.23
CA GLY A 31 2.65 5.64 0.89
C GLY A 31 1.73 6.21 -0.19
N ALA A 32 2.12 7.30 -0.83
CA ALA A 32 1.29 8.04 -1.78
C ALA A 32 1.30 7.46 -3.21
N LEU A 33 2.41 6.87 -3.64
CA LEU A 33 2.61 6.38 -5.01
C LEU A 33 3.41 5.08 -5.01
N GLU A 34 2.98 4.11 -5.80
CA GLU A 34 3.73 2.89 -6.10
C GLU A 34 4.05 2.80 -7.59
N LEU A 35 5.33 2.58 -7.90
CA LEU A 35 5.83 2.38 -9.26
C LEU A 35 6.41 0.98 -9.44
N ASP A 36 6.34 0.46 -10.67
CA ASP A 36 7.06 -0.76 -11.06
C ASP A 36 8.51 -0.48 -11.47
N LYS A 37 9.24 -1.54 -11.84
CA LYS A 37 10.64 -1.46 -12.32
C LYS A 37 10.84 -0.58 -13.56
N ASN A 38 9.80 -0.35 -14.34
CA ASN A 38 9.81 0.46 -15.55
C ASN A 38 9.28 1.88 -15.29
N ALA A 39 9.11 2.26 -14.01
CA ALA A 39 8.54 3.53 -13.58
C ALA A 39 7.08 3.78 -13.99
N HIS A 40 6.34 2.72 -14.37
CA HIS A 40 4.90 2.85 -14.57
C HIS A 40 4.17 2.86 -13.23
N ILE A 41 3.10 3.65 -13.16
CA ILE A 41 2.25 3.75 -11.96
C ILE A 41 1.50 2.44 -11.74
N ILE A 42 1.72 1.82 -10.59
CA ILE A 42 0.93 0.68 -10.10
C ILE A 42 -0.28 1.19 -9.34
N SER A 43 -0.06 2.05 -8.34
CA SER A 43 -1.12 2.60 -7.50
C SER A 43 -0.81 4.00 -7.01
N GLN A 44 -1.86 4.78 -6.75
CA GLN A 44 -1.79 6.10 -6.12
C GLN A 44 -2.85 6.17 -5.01
N GLU A 45 -2.45 6.67 -3.85
CA GLU A 45 -3.32 6.79 -2.68
C GLU A 45 -3.14 8.16 -2.02
N SER A 46 -4.25 8.77 -1.63
CA SER A 46 -4.27 9.99 -0.81
C SER A 46 -5.02 9.72 0.48
N TYR A 47 -4.64 10.43 1.53
CA TYR A 47 -5.15 10.24 2.87
C TYR A 47 -5.83 11.51 3.39
N TYR A 48 -6.95 11.35 4.10
CA TYR A 48 -7.44 12.35 5.03
C TYR A 48 -6.43 12.57 6.16
N PRO A 49 -6.48 13.73 6.86
CA PRO A 49 -5.48 14.08 7.87
C PRO A 49 -5.23 13.04 8.97
N PHE A 50 -6.24 12.20 9.28
CA PHE A 50 -6.16 11.17 10.32
C PHE A 50 -6.02 9.74 9.77
N GLY A 51 -5.61 9.58 8.51
CA GLY A 51 -5.19 8.29 7.95
C GLY A 51 -6.26 7.45 7.27
N GLY A 52 -7.50 7.96 7.20
CA GLY A 52 -8.50 7.38 6.31
C GLY A 52 -8.10 7.62 4.85
N THR A 53 -8.23 6.62 3.99
CA THR A 53 -8.01 6.76 2.55
C THR A 53 -9.08 7.69 1.94
N SER A 54 -8.67 8.83 1.37
CA SER A 54 -9.57 9.78 0.72
C SER A 54 -9.76 9.47 -0.76
N TRP A 55 -8.70 8.99 -1.40
CA TRP A 55 -8.68 8.58 -2.80
C TRP A 55 -7.72 7.41 -2.95
N TRP A 56 -8.11 6.42 -3.75
CA TRP A 56 -7.23 5.30 -4.08
C TRP A 56 -7.56 4.76 -5.46
N ALA A 57 -6.52 4.65 -6.30
CA ALA A 57 -6.61 4.05 -7.62
C ALA A 57 -5.39 3.14 -7.84
N GLY A 58 -5.62 2.00 -8.50
CA GLY A 58 -4.57 1.13 -9.01
C GLY A 58 -4.86 0.77 -10.46
N ARG A 59 -3.81 0.50 -11.25
CA ARG A 59 -3.96 0.13 -12.66
C ARG A 59 -4.63 -1.24 -12.86
N SER A 60 -4.57 -2.10 -11.85
CA SER A 60 -5.24 -3.40 -11.79
C SER A 60 -5.73 -3.68 -10.38
N THR A 61 -6.91 -4.30 -10.27
CA THR A 61 -7.49 -4.74 -8.99
C THR A 61 -6.61 -5.77 -8.29
N VAL A 62 -6.01 -6.69 -9.07
CA VAL A 62 -5.10 -7.72 -8.57
C VAL A 62 -3.84 -7.06 -8.00
N GLU A 63 -3.23 -6.13 -8.72
CA GLU A 63 -2.03 -5.44 -8.24
C GLU A 63 -2.30 -4.58 -7.00
N ALA A 64 -3.42 -3.85 -6.99
CA ALA A 64 -3.82 -3.00 -5.87
C ALA A 64 -4.01 -3.81 -4.57
N SER A 65 -4.44 -5.07 -4.66
CA SER A 65 -4.66 -5.93 -3.49
C SER A 65 -3.40 -6.21 -2.68
N TYR A 66 -2.22 -6.14 -3.30
CA TYR A 66 -0.93 -6.39 -2.65
C TYR A 66 -0.34 -5.18 -1.92
N LYS A 67 -1.03 -4.02 -1.90
CA LYS A 67 -0.60 -2.85 -1.13
C LYS A 67 -1.11 -2.91 0.32
N THR A 68 -0.22 -3.27 1.24
CA THR A 68 -0.53 -3.39 2.68
C THR A 68 -0.06 -2.18 3.51
N ILE A 69 1.11 -1.61 3.21
CA ILE A 69 1.59 -0.39 3.86
C ILE A 69 0.96 0.84 3.22
N ARG A 70 0.40 1.70 4.07
CA ARG A 70 -0.36 2.87 3.64
C ARG A 70 0.00 4.10 4.48
N TYR A 71 -0.92 4.57 5.31
CA TYR A 71 -0.76 5.77 6.14
C TYR A 71 0.40 5.63 7.15
N SER A 72 1.21 6.69 7.27
CA SER A 72 2.38 6.77 8.16
C SER A 72 3.35 5.59 8.07
N GLY A 73 3.41 4.94 6.90
CA GLY A 73 4.25 3.76 6.68
C GLY A 73 3.84 2.55 7.53
N LYS A 74 2.56 2.48 7.93
CA LYS A 74 2.01 1.36 8.71
C LYS A 74 1.10 0.48 7.88
N GLU A 75 1.06 -0.79 8.27
CA GLU A 75 0.18 -1.77 7.67
C GLU A 75 -1.27 -1.48 8.07
N ARG A 76 -2.17 -1.53 7.09
CA ARG A 76 -3.60 -1.50 7.30
C ARG A 76 -4.15 -2.91 7.13
N ASP A 77 -4.62 -3.48 8.23
CA ASP A 77 -5.17 -4.84 8.22
C ASP A 77 -6.57 -4.88 7.62
N ALA A 78 -7.09 -6.09 7.38
CA ALA A 78 -8.44 -6.30 6.84
C ALA A 78 -9.56 -5.71 7.72
N THR A 79 -9.31 -5.50 9.01
CA THR A 79 -10.23 -4.81 9.94
C THR A 79 -10.32 -3.31 9.67
N GLY A 80 -9.39 -2.77 8.88
CA GLY A 80 -9.20 -1.35 8.62
C GLY A 80 -8.31 -0.63 9.65
N LEU A 81 -7.91 -1.31 10.73
CA LEU A 81 -7.01 -0.75 11.73
C LEU A 81 -5.58 -0.69 11.21
N TYR A 82 -4.83 0.32 11.67
CA TYR A 82 -3.40 0.42 11.42
C TYR A 82 -2.60 -0.15 12.58
N TYR A 83 -1.66 -1.04 12.31
CA TYR A 83 -0.77 -1.59 13.33
C TYR A 83 0.50 -0.74 13.51
N TYR A 84 0.65 -0.12 14.68
CA TYR A 84 1.80 0.73 15.03
C TYR A 84 2.83 0.01 15.93
N GLY A 85 2.75 -1.31 16.06
CA GLY A 85 3.66 -2.12 16.89
C GLY A 85 3.07 -2.45 18.27
N LEU A 86 2.85 -1.44 19.12
CA LEU A 86 2.27 -1.67 20.47
C LEU A 86 0.77 -1.43 20.54
N ARG A 87 0.21 -0.71 19.57
CA ARG A 87 -1.21 -0.32 19.53
C ARG A 87 -1.74 -0.42 18.11
N TYR A 88 -3.04 -0.66 18.02
CA TYR A 88 -3.81 -0.48 16.81
C TYR A 88 -4.45 0.90 16.82
N TYR A 89 -4.55 1.52 15.66
CA TYR A 89 -5.10 2.85 15.46
C TYR A 89 -6.33 2.78 14.53
N ALA A 90 -7.44 3.40 14.94
CA ALA A 90 -8.66 3.45 14.15
C ALA A 90 -8.77 4.81 13.43
N PRO A 91 -8.44 4.88 12.12
CA PRO A 91 -8.37 6.16 11.41
C PRO A 91 -9.72 6.89 11.33
N TRP A 92 -10.84 6.15 11.35
CA TRP A 92 -12.19 6.72 11.35
C TRP A 92 -12.63 7.26 12.72
N LEU A 93 -11.96 6.86 13.82
CA LEU A 93 -12.19 7.41 15.16
C LEU A 93 -11.16 8.46 15.57
N GLN A 94 -10.08 8.59 14.78
CA GLN A 94 -8.97 9.51 15.04
C GLN A 94 -8.29 9.22 16.40
N ARG A 95 -8.26 7.94 16.81
CA ARG A 95 -7.63 7.47 18.06
C ARG A 95 -7.29 5.99 18.01
#